data_AF-A0A8D8C6P8-F1
#
_entry.id   AF-A0A8D8C6P8-F1
#
_cell.length_a   1.000
_cell.length_b   1.000
_cell.length_c   1.000
_cell.angle_alpha   90.00
_cell.angle_beta   90.00
_cell.angle_gamma   90.00
#
_symmetry.space_group_name_H-M   'P 1'
#
loop_
_entity.id
_entity.type
_entity.pdbx_description
1 polymer ?
#
loop_
_entity_poly.entity_id
_entity_poly.type
_entity_poly.pdbx_seq_one_letter_code
_entity_poly.pdbx_strand_id
1 'polypeptide(L)'
;MFEVKYENDKRMFYCKQCTAKYTTKLRVSSHFKVKHMGIVTIYKCEKCDMNFKGRDVFTQHVKTHEPHSFICVTCNQTFVRDSEFKRHQRTDKCRRKKGQ
;
A
#
# COMPACT_ATOMS: atom_id res chain seq x y z
N MET A 1 12.08 21.08 8.95
CA MET A 1 11.88 19.75 8.34
C MET A 1 12.17 19.77 6.84
N PHE A 2 11.46 20.58 6.06
CA PHE A 2 11.64 20.69 4.61
C PHE A 2 11.50 22.13 4.13
N GLU A 3 11.93 22.39 2.91
CA GLU A 3 11.70 23.63 2.15
C GLU A 3 10.90 23.33 0.88
N VAL A 4 10.22 24.33 0.34
CA VAL A 4 9.39 24.20 -0.87
C VAL A 4 10.07 24.99 -1.98
N LYS A 5 10.29 24.35 -3.13
CA LYS A 5 10.79 25.02 -4.35
C LYS A 5 9.96 24.57 -5.54
N TYR A 6 10.00 25.31 -6.63
CA TYR A 6 9.31 24.96 -7.87
C TYR A 6 10.33 24.51 -8.91
N GLU A 7 10.12 23.33 -9.50
CA GLU A 7 10.89 22.80 -10.64
C GLU A 7 9.93 22.53 -11.79
N ASN A 8 10.14 23.15 -12.95
CA ASN A 8 9.27 23.00 -14.14
C ASN A 8 7.78 23.18 -13.79
N ASP A 9 7.46 24.28 -13.09
CA ASP A 9 6.13 24.62 -12.56
C ASP A 9 5.52 23.61 -11.58
N LYS A 10 6.27 22.58 -11.17
CA LYS A 10 5.85 21.61 -10.16
C LYS A 10 6.38 22.02 -8.81
N ARG A 11 5.47 22.14 -7.84
CA ARG A 11 5.82 22.33 -6.43
C ARG A 11 6.52 21.06 -5.90
N MET A 12 7.75 21.22 -5.45
CA MET A 12 8.60 20.18 -4.89
C MET A 12 8.94 20.48 -3.43
N PHE A 13 9.18 19.43 -2.65
CA PHE A 13 9.48 19.50 -1.22
C PHE A 13 10.87 18.88 -0.96
N TYR A 14 11.81 19.67 -0.45
CA TYR A 14 13.21 19.26 -0.24
C TYR A 14 13.48 19.09 1.24
N CYS A 15 14.16 18.02 1.62
CA CYS A 15 14.63 17.86 2.98
C CYS A 15 15.66 18.96 3.30
N LYS A 16 15.59 19.56 4.51
CA LYS A 16 16.60 20.54 4.94
C LYS A 16 17.91 19.90 5.45
N GLN A 17 17.92 18.58 5.68
CA GLN A 17 19.07 17.85 6.26
C GLN A 17 19.76 16.90 5.28
N CYS A 18 19.24 16.73 4.06
CA CYS A 18 19.89 15.96 3.00
C CYS A 18 19.38 16.42 1.62
N THR A 19 19.92 15.83 0.55
CA THR A 19 19.59 16.19 -0.84
C THR A 19 18.28 15.57 -1.36
N ALA A 20 17.53 14.85 -0.52
CA ALA A 20 16.31 14.18 -0.93
C ALA A 20 15.17 15.18 -1.24
N LYS A 21 14.48 14.95 -2.36
CA LYS A 21 13.31 15.73 -2.79
C LYS A 21 12.10 14.84 -3.04
N TYR A 22 10.92 15.41 -2.83
CA TYR A 22 9.65 14.70 -2.89
C TYR A 22 8.58 15.56 -3.55
N THR A 23 7.63 14.91 -4.22
CA THR A 23 6.50 15.57 -4.88
C THR A 23 5.35 15.90 -3.91
N THR A 24 5.41 15.40 -2.66
CA THR A 24 4.33 15.59 -1.68
C THR A 24 4.88 15.86 -0.29
N LYS A 25 4.14 16.71 0.46
CA LYS A 25 4.43 17.05 1.86
C LYS A 25 4.50 15.81 2.76
N LEU A 26 3.60 14.84 2.53
CA LEU A 26 3.55 13.60 3.32
C LEU A 26 4.86 12.81 3.19
N ARG A 27 5.40 12.68 1.98
CA ARG A 27 6.61 11.87 1.75
C ARG A 27 7.86 12.49 2.35
N VAL A 28 8.06 13.81 2.22
CA VAL A 28 9.20 14.48 2.87
C VAL A 28 9.09 14.45 4.39
N SER A 29 7.86 14.53 4.93
CA SER A 29 7.62 14.43 6.36
C SER A 29 7.93 13.03 6.90
N SER A 30 7.44 11.97 6.22
CA SER A 30 7.75 10.60 6.62
C SER A 30 9.25 10.30 6.48
N HIS A 31 9.88 10.78 5.40
CA HIS A 31 11.33 10.69 5.23
C HIS A 31 12.07 11.29 6.43
N PHE A 32 11.77 12.53 6.80
CA PHE A 32 12.51 13.20 7.86
C PHE A 32 12.24 12.57 9.24
N LYS A 33 11.00 12.15 9.54
CA LYS A 33 10.73 11.39 10.77
C LYS A 33 11.58 10.12 10.86
N VAL A 34 11.62 9.32 9.80
CA VAL A 34 12.32 8.02 9.82
C VAL A 34 13.83 8.16 9.72
N LYS A 35 14.34 9.03 8.83
CA LYS A 35 15.77 9.12 8.50
C LYS A 35 16.55 10.12 9.35
N HIS A 36 15.89 11.13 9.89
CA HIS A 36 16.55 12.20 10.65
C HIS A 36 16.15 12.21 12.13
N MET A 37 14.92 11.81 12.48
CA MET A 37 14.47 11.75 13.88
C MET A 37 14.45 10.34 14.47
N GLY A 38 14.64 9.29 13.65
CA GLY A 38 14.50 7.89 14.08
C GLY A 38 13.07 7.50 14.50
N ILE A 39 12.07 8.34 14.21
CA ILE A 39 10.67 8.08 14.54
C ILE A 39 10.07 7.16 13.48
N VAL A 40 9.74 5.93 13.89
CA VAL A 40 9.06 4.95 13.05
C VAL A 40 7.62 4.78 13.54
N THR A 41 6.67 5.15 12.69
CA THR A 41 5.26 4.84 12.94
C THR A 41 4.97 3.41 12.49
N ILE A 42 4.51 2.58 13.42
CA ILE A 42 4.03 1.23 13.15
C ILE A 42 2.51 1.18 13.35
N TYR A 43 1.86 0.45 12.47
CA TYR A 43 0.44 0.12 12.56
C TYR A 43 0.34 -1.31 13.05
N LYS A 44 -0.20 -1.49 14.26
CA LYS A 44 -0.40 -2.80 14.88
C LYS A 44 -1.78 -3.32 14.50
N CYS A 45 -1.86 -4.59 14.14
CA CYS A 45 -3.14 -5.25 14.00
C CYS A 45 -3.67 -5.66 15.38
N GLU A 46 -4.95 -5.40 15.64
CA GLU A 46 -5.59 -5.80 16.91
C GLU A 46 -6.10 -7.24 16.88
N LYS A 47 -6.27 -7.80 15.67
CA LYS A 47 -6.74 -9.17 15.45
C LYS A 47 -5.60 -10.21 15.36
N CYS A 48 -4.33 -9.77 15.28
CA CYS A 48 -3.15 -10.65 15.23
C CYS A 48 -1.86 -9.89 15.54
N ASP A 49 -0.75 -10.58 15.82
CA ASP A 49 0.53 -9.96 16.23
C ASP A 49 1.33 -9.28 15.09
N MET A 50 0.75 -9.08 13.91
CA MET A 50 1.44 -8.45 12.79
C MET A 50 1.50 -6.93 12.90
N ASN A 51 2.67 -6.38 12.53
CA ASN A 51 2.97 -4.95 12.56
C ASN A 51 3.39 -4.47 11.16
N PHE A 52 2.94 -3.28 10.78
CA PHE A 52 3.15 -2.72 9.44
C PHE A 52 3.74 -1.33 9.49
N LYS A 53 4.67 -1.02 8.58
CA LYS A 53 5.31 0.30 8.47
C LYS A 53 4.54 1.29 7.58
N GLY A 54 3.48 0.84 6.91
CA GLY A 54 2.69 1.62 5.97
C GLY A 54 1.20 1.49 6.25
N ARG A 55 0.47 2.61 6.19
CA ARG A 55 -0.98 2.65 6.44
C ARG A 55 -1.75 1.85 5.39
N ASP A 56 -1.36 1.97 4.13
CA ASP A 56 -1.93 1.27 2.99
C ASP A 56 -1.79 -0.26 3.12
N VAL A 57 -0.58 -0.72 3.47
CA VAL A 57 -0.32 -2.15 3.70
C VAL A 57 -1.12 -2.65 4.90
N PHE A 58 -1.16 -1.89 5.99
CA PHE A 58 -1.97 -2.20 7.16
C PHE A 58 -3.46 -2.30 6.82
N THR A 59 -4.02 -1.31 6.14
CA THR A 59 -5.44 -1.31 5.73
C THR A 59 -5.76 -2.50 4.83
N GLN A 60 -4.86 -2.86 3.90
CA GLN A 60 -5.04 -4.03 3.07
C GLN A 60 -4.94 -5.34 3.87
N HIS A 61 -4.05 -5.39 4.86
CA HIS A 61 -3.97 -6.51 5.79
C HIS A 61 -5.25 -6.66 6.62
N VAL A 62 -5.82 -5.58 7.16
CA VAL A 62 -7.05 -5.68 7.96
C VAL A 62 -8.19 -6.35 7.18
N LYS A 63 -8.26 -6.13 5.86
CA LYS A 63 -9.24 -6.81 4.97
C LYS A 63 -9.05 -8.32 4.88
N THR A 64 -7.88 -8.89 5.23
CA THR A 64 -7.68 -10.35 5.27
C THR A 64 -8.39 -10.98 6.46
N HIS A 65 -8.76 -10.21 7.48
CA HIS A 65 -9.55 -10.67 8.61
C HIS A 65 -11.06 -10.57 8.37
N GLU A 66 -11.48 -9.90 7.30
CA GLU A 66 -12.88 -9.80 6.89
C GLU A 66 -13.21 -10.90 5.86
N PRO A 67 -14.45 -11.42 5.85
CA PRO A 67 -14.87 -12.38 4.85
C PRO A 67 -14.75 -11.81 3.43
N HIS A 68 -14.27 -12.65 2.51
CA HIS A 68 -13.77 -12.35 1.17
C HIS A 68 -14.66 -11.39 0.35
N SER A 69 -14.03 -10.42 -0.34
CA SER A 69 -14.76 -9.37 -1.09
C SER A 69 -14.90 -9.63 -2.59
N PHE A 70 -14.09 -10.51 -3.19
CA PHE A 70 -14.09 -10.74 -4.64
C PHE A 70 -14.16 -12.23 -4.95
N ILE A 71 -15.27 -12.68 -5.53
CA ILE A 71 -15.51 -14.07 -5.91
C ILE A 71 -15.56 -14.16 -7.42
N CYS A 72 -14.79 -15.07 -8.00
CA CYS A 72 -14.93 -15.43 -9.40
C CYS A 72 -16.12 -16.38 -9.58
N VAL A 73 -17.20 -15.89 -10.20
CA VAL A 73 -18.41 -16.70 -10.46
C VAL A 73 -18.16 -17.92 -11.35
N THR A 74 -17.09 -17.91 -12.15
CA THR A 74 -16.77 -18.96 -13.11
C THR A 74 -16.04 -20.16 -12.47
N CYS A 75 -15.21 -19.94 -11.45
CA CYS A 75 -14.44 -21.01 -10.80
C CYS A 75 -14.58 -21.06 -9.26
N ASN A 76 -15.41 -20.16 -8.71
CA ASN A 76 -15.68 -19.95 -7.29
C ASN A 76 -14.43 -19.65 -6.43
N GLN A 77 -13.33 -19.21 -7.04
CA GLN A 77 -12.15 -18.75 -6.29
C GLN A 77 -12.42 -17.39 -5.64
N THR A 78 -12.00 -17.26 -4.39
CA THR A 78 -12.10 -16.04 -3.59
C THR A 78 -10.77 -15.28 -3.58
N PHE A 79 -10.84 -13.96 -3.59
CA PHE A 79 -9.69 -13.07 -3.53
C PHE A 79 -9.94 -11.96 -2.50
N VAL A 80 -8.87 -11.60 -1.78
CA VAL A 80 -8.90 -10.51 -0.80
C VAL A 80 -8.56 -9.16 -1.45
N ARG A 81 -7.87 -9.16 -2.60
CA ARG A 81 -7.44 -7.95 -3.32
C ARG A 81 -8.11 -7.85 -4.69
N ASP A 82 -8.60 -6.67 -5.03
CA ASP A 82 -9.17 -6.34 -6.35
C ASP A 82 -8.17 -6.57 -7.48
N SER A 83 -6.91 -6.20 -7.28
CA SER A 83 -5.85 -6.38 -8.29
C SER A 83 -5.56 -7.85 -8.59
N GLU A 84 -5.63 -8.71 -7.57
CA GLU A 84 -5.47 -10.16 -7.73
C GLU A 84 -6.66 -10.75 -8.48
N PHE A 85 -7.88 -10.34 -8.14
CA PHE A 85 -9.10 -10.73 -8.84
C PHE A 85 -9.09 -10.29 -10.32
N LYS A 86 -8.80 -9.02 -10.60
CA LYS A 86 -8.71 -8.51 -11.98
C LYS A 86 -7.63 -9.22 -12.79
N ARG A 87 -6.48 -9.52 -12.18
CA ARG A 87 -5.43 -10.33 -12.83
C ARG A 87 -5.92 -11.75 -13.09
N HIS A 88 -6.64 -12.37 -12.16
CA HIS A 88 -7.26 -13.67 -12.34
C HIS A 88 -8.28 -13.67 -13.48
N GLN A 89 -9.06 -12.61 -13.66
CA GLN A 89 -10.02 -12.51 -14.77
C GLN A 89 -9.36 -12.28 -16.13
N ARG A 90 -8.25 -11.52 -16.16
CA ARG A 90 -7.53 -11.20 -17.41
C ARG A 90 -6.59 -12.30 -17.89
N THR A 91 -6.11 -13.13 -16.97
CA THR A 91 -5.26 -14.27 -17.31
C THR A 91 -6.18 -15.48 -17.36
N ASP A 92 -6.15 -16.32 -18.39
CA ASP A 92 -7.01 -17.51 -18.55
C ASP A 92 -6.82 -18.60 -17.47
N LYS A 93 -6.25 -18.24 -16.32
CA LYS A 93 -6.19 -19.01 -15.07
C LYS A 93 -7.57 -19.26 -14.46
N CYS A 94 -8.60 -18.56 -14.93
CA CYS A 94 -9.99 -18.92 -14.69
C CYS A 94 -10.44 -20.09 -15.58
N ARG A 95 -9.76 -21.25 -15.49
CA ARG A 95 -10.24 -22.48 -16.14
C ARG A 95 -11.37 -23.09 -15.30
N ARG A 96 -12.49 -23.43 -15.97
CA ARG A 96 -13.57 -24.28 -15.45
C ARG A 96 -12.93 -25.43 -14.66
N LYS A 97 -13.37 -25.67 -13.42
CA LYS A 97 -13.28 -27.03 -12.87
C LYS A 97 -14.17 -27.89 -13.78
N LYS A 98 -13.58 -28.51 -14.80
CA LYS A 98 -14.23 -29.68 -15.40
C LYS A 98 -14.29 -30.69 -14.26
N GLY A 99 -15.51 -31.08 -13.91
CA GLY A 99 -15.74 -32.14 -12.95
C GLY A 99 -14.88 -33.35 -13.27
N GLN A 100 -14.28 -33.89 -12.23
CA GLN A 100 -14.06 -35.32 -12.09
C GLN A 100 -14.92 -35.75 -10.92
#